data_AF-A0A0R3FDZ7-F1
#
_entry.id   AF-A0A0R3FDZ7-F1
#
_cell.length_a   1.000
_cell.length_b   1.000
_cell.length_c   1.000
_cell.angle_alpha   90.00
_cell.angle_beta   90.00
_cell.angle_gamma   90.00
#
_symmetry.space_group_name_H-M   'P 1'
#
loop_
_entity.id
_entity.type
_entity.pdbx_description
1 polymer ?
#
loop_
_entity_poly.entity_id
_entity_poly.type
_entity_poly.pdbx_seq_one_letter_code
_entity_poly.pdbx_strand_id
1 'polypeptide(L)' 'MGRKVSVSLIAMRSRKARCTVLKAISEGRLPAESLEIGGGRRVYLIDPADAEALWPTDIRVSA' A
#
# COMPACT_ATOMS: atom_id res chain seq x y z
N MET A 1 11.65 -6.31 10.07
CA MET A 1 11.32 -5.19 9.17
C MET A 1 11.03 -5.78 7.81
N GLY A 2 9.76 -5.82 7.41
CA GLY A 2 9.36 -6.40 6.12
C GLY A 2 9.93 -5.61 4.96
N ARG A 3 10.09 -6.25 3.79
CA ARG A 3 10.51 -5.56 2.57
C ARG A 3 9.38 -4.62 2.13
N LYS A 4 9.59 -3.30 2.20
CA LYS A 4 8.65 -2.31 1.64
C LYS A 4 8.58 -2.45 0.12
N VAL A 5 7.39 -2.24 -0.44
CA VAL A 5 7.11 -2.46 -1.86
C VAL A 5 6.29 -1.31 -2.46
N SER A 6 6.23 -1.26 -3.79
CA SER A 6 5.57 -0.16 -4.51
C SER A 6 4.04 -0.21 -4.41
N VAL A 7 3.41 0.94 -4.62
CA VAL A 7 1.95 1.11 -4.75
C VAL A 7 1.34 0.08 -5.72
N SER A 8 1.98 -0.18 -6.86
CA SER A 8 1.45 -1.11 -7.85
C SER A 8 1.41 -2.55 -7.33
N LEU A 9 2.42 -2.97 -6.57
CA LEU A 9 2.44 -4.32 -5.99
C LEU A 9 1.38 -4.45 -4.90
N ILE A 10 1.21 -3.43 -4.04
CA ILE A 10 0.14 -3.41 -3.02
C ILE A 10 -1.24 -3.48 -3.69
N ALA A 11 -1.47 -2.68 -4.73
CA ALA A 11 -2.73 -2.69 -5.45
C ALA A 11 -3.09 -4.09 -5.96
N MET A 12 -2.11 -4.80 -6.56
CA MET A 12 -2.31 -6.19 -7.00
C MET A 12 -2.57 -7.15 -5.82
N ARG A 13 -1.75 -7.10 -4.76
CA ARG A 13 -1.89 -8.01 -3.61
C ARG A 13 -3.22 -7.83 -2.88
N SER A 14 -3.61 -6.58 -2.62
CA SER A 14 -4.84 -6.24 -1.89
C SER A 14 -6.10 -6.24 -2.78
N ARG A 15 -5.98 -6.60 -4.07
CA ARG A 15 -7.08 -6.56 -5.06
C ARG A 15 -7.78 -5.19 -5.09
N LYS A 16 -7.01 -4.10 -5.07
CA LYS A 16 -7.49 -2.71 -5.11
C LYS A 16 -6.99 -1.98 -6.35
N ALA A 17 -7.71 -0.94 -6.75
CA ALA A 17 -7.22 -0.02 -7.77
C ALA A 17 -6.05 0.82 -7.21
N ARG A 18 -5.10 1.18 -8.07
CA ARG A 18 -3.95 2.02 -7.69
C ARG A 18 -4.38 3.36 -7.07
N CYS A 19 -5.45 3.97 -7.58
CA CYS A 19 -5.99 5.22 -7.05
C CYS A 19 -6.51 5.07 -5.61
N THR A 20 -7.09 3.92 -5.26
CA THR A 20 -7.50 3.61 -3.89
C THR A 20 -6.31 3.59 -2.93
N VAL A 21 -5.21 2.98 -3.35
CA VAL A 21 -3.97 2.94 -2.55
C VAL A 21 -3.39 4.34 -2.35
N LEU A 22 -3.28 5.13 -3.42
CA LEU A 22 -2.80 6.51 -3.33
C LEU A 22 -3.69 7.38 -2.45
N LYS A 23 -5.01 7.21 -2.55
CA LYS A 23 -5.97 7.94 -1.72
C LYS A 23 -5.78 7.61 -0.24
N ALA A 24 -5.63 6.33 0.11
CA ALA A 24 -5.37 5.92 1.48
C ALA A 24 -4.07 6.52 2.05
N ILE A 25 -3.02 6.63 1.23
CA ILE A 25 -1.78 7.32 1.61
C ILE A 25 -2.04 8.80 1.84
N SER A 26 -2.72 9.49 0.92
CA SER A 26 -3.00 10.93 1.05
C SER A 26 -3.89 11.27 2.24
N GLU A 27 -4.78 10.34 2.62
CA GLU A 27 -5.65 10.48 3.80
C GLU A 27 -4.96 10.07 5.10
N GLY A 28 -3.69 9.64 5.06
CA GLY A 28 -2.94 9.18 6.24
C GLY A 28 -3.40 7.83 6.80
N ARG A 29 -4.25 7.10 6.07
CA ARG A 29 -4.79 5.79 6.48
C ARG A 29 -3.84 4.63 6.20
N LEU A 30 -2.93 4.81 5.25
CA LEU A 30 -1.91 3.82 4.90
C LEU A 30 -0.53 4.47 5.05
N PRO A 31 0.28 4.03 6.03
CA PRO A 31 1.65 4.47 6.17
C PRO A 31 2.46 4.19 4.90
N ALA A 32 3.19 5.19 4.42
CA ALA A 32 4.06 5.03 3.26
C ALA A 32 5.27 5.95 3.38
N GLU A 33 6.40 5.47 2.89
CA GLU A 33 7.61 6.26 2.72
C GLU A 33 7.64 6.84 1.31
N SER A 34 7.74 8.16 1.21
CA SER A 34 7.89 8.83 -0.07
C SER A 34 9.37 8.91 -0.46
N LEU A 35 9.70 8.45 -1.65
CA LEU A 35 11.05 8.52 -2.19
C LEU A 35 11.02 9.35 -3.48
N GLU A 36 11.85 10.38 -3.55
CA GLU A 36 12.00 11.17 -4.77
C GLU A 36 12.80 10.36 -5.79
N ILE A 37 12.22 10.19 -6.97
CA ILE A 37 12.90 9.67 -8.14
C ILE A 37 13.17 10.83 -9.09
N GLY A 38 14.30 10.80 -9.79
CA GLY A 38 14.76 11.91 -10.62
C GLY A 38 13.67 12.50 -11.53
N GLY A 39 13.74 13.82 -11.74
CA GLY A 39 12.74 14.56 -12.53
C GLY A 39 11.50 14.97 -11.74
N GLY A 40 11.62 15.17 -10.41
CA GLY A 40 10.54 15.68 -9.56
C GLY A 40 9.38 14.70 -9.32
N ARG A 41 9.55 13.44 -9.70
CA ARG A 41 8.54 12.39 -9.50
C ARG A 41 8.77 11.75 -8.14
N ARG A 42 7.68 11.34 -7.48
CA ARG A 42 7.76 10.63 -6.20
C ARG A 42 7.15 9.25 -6.33
N VAL A 43 7.77 8.28 -5.69
CA VAL A 43 7.20 6.94 -5.49
C VAL A 43 6.93 6.72 -4.02
N TYR A 44 5.99 5.84 -3.73
CA TYR A 44 5.66 5.45 -2.36
C TYR A 44 6.04 4.00 -2.13
N LEU A 45 6.71 3.76 -1.01
CA LEU A 45 7.07 2.44 -0.50
C LEU A 45 6.22 2.13 0.73
N ILE A 46 5.54 0.99 0.71
CA ILE A 46 4.52 0.60 1.68
C ILE A 46 4.94 -0.73 2.31
N ASP A 47 4.74 -0.91 3.61
CA ASP A 47 4.86 -2.23 4.24
C ASP A 47 3.62 -3.08 3.87
N PRO A 48 3.79 -4.27 3.28
CA PRO A 48 2.66 -5.16 2.99
C PRO A 48 1.77 -5.45 4.20
N ALA A 49 2.33 -5.50 5.42
CA ALA A 49 1.56 -5.77 6.63
C ALA A 49 0.56 -4.66 6.95
N ASP A 50 0.92 -3.40 6.72
CA ASP A 50 0.00 -2.26 6.88
C ASP A 50 -1.15 -2.32 5.87
N ALA A 51 -0.83 -2.74 4.64
CA ALA A 51 -1.84 -2.92 3.60
C ALA A 51 -2.77 -4.11 3.88
N GLU A 52 -2.26 -5.21 4.44
CA GLU A 52 -3.06 -6.37 4.87
C GLU A 52 -3.95 -6.04 6.07
N ALA A 53 -3.47 -5.22 7.01
CA ALA A 53 -4.28 -4.75 8.12
C ALA A 53 -5.44 -3.85 7.66
N LEU A 54 -5.20 -3.02 6.64
CA LEU A 54 -6.21 -2.11 6.07
C LEU A 54 -7.18 -2.83 5.11
N TRP A 55 -6.67 -3.75 4.30
CA TRP A 55 -7.41 -4.52 3.31
C TRP A 55 -7.09 -6.01 3.43
N PRO A 56 -7.66 -6.69 4.44
CA PRO A 56 -7.50 -8.12 4.58
C PRO A 56 -8.05 -8.83 3.34
N THR A 57 -7.23 -9.67 2.72
CA THR A 57 -7.63 -10.43 1.52
C THR A 57 -8.19 -11.81 1.83
N ASP A 58 -7.94 -12.32 3.04
CA ASP A 58 -8.58 -13.53 3.55
C ASP A 58 -9.88 -13.18 4.25
N ILE A 59 -10.93 -13.93 3.91
CA ILE A 59 -12.13 -14.02 4.71
C ILE A 59 -11.70 -14.79 5.96
N ARG A 60 -11.66 -14.12 7.13
CA ARG A 60 -11.59 -14.85 8.40
C ARG A 60 -12.88 -15.66 8.51
N VAL A 61 -12.83 -16.94 8.15
CA VAL A 61 -13.91 -17.87 8.46
C VAL A 61 -13.89 -18.03 9.97
N SER A 62 -14.85 -17.41 10.65
CA SER A 62 -15.13 -17.74 12.05
C SER A 62 -15.55 -19.20 12.11
N ALA A 63 -14.76 -20.01 12.82
CA ALA A 63 -15.08 -21.40 13.16
C ALA A 63 -16.14 -21.45 14.26
#